data_AF-A0A845RBL9-F1
#
_entry.id   AF-A0A845RBL9-F1
#
_cell.length_a   1.000
_cell.length_b   1.000
_cell.length_c   1.000
_cell.angle_alpha   90.00
_cell.angle_beta   90.00
_cell.angle_gamma   90.00
#
_symmetry.space_group_name_H-M   'P 1'
#
loop_
_entity.id
_entity.type
_entity.pdbx_description
1 polymer ?
#
loop_
_entity_poly.entity_id
_entity_poly.type
_entity_poly.pdbx_seq_one_letter_code
_entity_poly.pdbx_strand_id
1 'polypeptide(L)'
;MSSFFEQELWYLFGDGKTFDNPACSGQACLGTLGKDLRVRVRFITTGYADHYDSLKITVLNRTDGPVDTLVLKLKDLLGKKSVPGNPNFREGVSPHIWDCYGKLEWYAYRPTDADYEMIRQAARQYLDMFRDRQQERTQDGPKLVYICAPLRGNVEKNIEFARQKAQEVFQAGDIPVCPHLMFPPIADPENPQQDQAARDMGLRLVESCQEVHVYGAEWTAGMWAEIRHAMDLGIEVKTDQETIGRNPPRRQAPQKGRGVR
;
A
#
# COMPACT_ATOMS: atom_id res chain seq x y z
N MET A 1 22.69 12.28 21.14
CA MET A 1 22.03 11.47 22.19
C MET A 1 20.60 11.23 21.74
N SER A 2 20.13 9.98 21.75
CA SER A 2 18.72 9.66 21.45
C SER A 2 17.83 10.10 22.62
N SER A 3 16.66 10.66 22.33
CA SER A 3 15.73 11.11 23.36
C SER A 3 15.08 9.93 24.11
N PHE A 4 14.51 10.17 25.30
CA PHE A 4 13.81 9.12 26.08
C PHE A 4 12.71 8.45 25.25
N PHE A 5 11.86 9.24 24.59
CA PHE A 5 10.81 8.70 23.72
C PHE A 5 11.36 7.88 22.56
N GLU A 6 12.49 8.30 21.97
CA GLU A 6 13.12 7.59 20.88
C GLU A 6 13.59 6.20 21.34
N GLN A 7 14.17 6.09 22.53
CA GLN A 7 14.58 4.81 23.11
C GLN A 7 13.39 3.88 23.37
N GLU A 8 12.30 4.39 23.95
CA GLU A 8 11.08 3.63 24.20
C GLU A 8 10.40 3.16 22.89
N LEU A 9 10.39 4.03 21.87
CA LEU A 9 9.84 3.70 20.56
C LEU A 9 10.71 2.68 19.80
N TRP A 10 12.03 2.78 19.89
CA TRP A 10 12.95 1.77 19.36
C TRP A 10 12.76 0.44 20.07
N TYR A 11 12.57 0.45 21.39
CA TYR A 11 12.29 -0.77 22.15
C TYR A 11 10.97 -1.42 21.73
N LEU A 12 9.92 -0.61 21.48
CA LEU A 12 8.62 -1.11 21.02
C LEU A 12 8.64 -1.63 19.58
N PHE A 13 9.19 -0.88 18.64
CA PHE A 13 8.95 -1.11 17.21
C PHE A 13 10.21 -1.31 16.38
N GLY A 14 11.40 -1.22 16.98
CA GLY A 14 12.68 -1.32 16.30
C GLY A 14 12.97 -2.67 15.67
N ASP A 15 12.29 -3.72 16.11
CA ASP A 15 12.43 -5.07 15.57
C ASP A 15 11.74 -5.27 14.20
N GLY A 16 10.99 -4.28 13.73
CA GLY A 16 10.28 -4.32 12.45
C GLY A 16 9.11 -5.31 12.39
N LYS A 17 8.69 -5.92 13.50
CA LYS A 17 7.63 -6.93 13.50
C LYS A 17 6.21 -6.36 13.52
N THR A 18 6.07 -5.07 13.79
CA THR A 18 4.76 -4.41 13.84
C THR A 18 4.46 -3.72 12.52
N PHE A 19 5.46 -3.05 11.95
CA PHE A 19 5.47 -2.42 10.63
C PHE A 19 6.91 -2.41 10.12
N ASP A 20 7.10 -2.31 8.81
CA ASP A 20 8.42 -2.50 8.20
C ASP A 20 9.26 -1.21 8.26
N ASN A 21 10.58 -1.35 8.15
CA ASN A 21 11.55 -0.24 8.09
C ASN A 21 11.34 0.85 9.18
N PRO A 22 11.33 0.49 10.47
CA PRO A 22 11.15 1.45 11.54
C PRO A 22 12.27 2.49 11.57
N ALA A 23 11.90 3.75 11.72
CA ALA A 23 12.80 4.88 11.90
C ALA A 23 12.25 5.78 13.01
N CYS A 24 12.82 5.67 14.21
CA CYS A 24 12.43 6.51 15.33
C CYS A 24 13.40 7.68 15.51
N SER A 25 12.85 8.89 15.64
CA SER A 25 13.61 10.13 15.87
C SER A 25 12.81 11.09 16.73
N GLY A 26 13.41 11.53 17.85
CA GLY A 26 12.74 12.40 18.80
C GLY A 26 11.51 11.71 19.41
N GLN A 27 10.33 12.30 19.24
CA GLN A 27 9.08 11.81 19.82
C GLN A 27 8.25 10.90 18.91
N ALA A 28 8.75 10.58 17.72
CA ALA A 28 8.00 9.83 16.72
C ALA A 28 8.79 8.66 16.18
N CYS A 29 8.06 7.58 15.90
CA CYS A 29 8.56 6.48 15.09
C CYS A 29 7.74 6.36 13.82
N LEU A 30 8.41 6.34 12.69
CA LEU A 30 7.79 6.10 11.39
C LEU A 30 8.16 4.73 10.87
N GLY A 31 7.31 4.18 10.01
CA GLY A 31 7.61 2.97 9.26
C GLY A 31 6.70 2.83 8.04
N THR A 32 6.89 1.75 7.31
CA THR A 32 6.13 1.43 6.08
C THR A 32 5.07 0.37 6.36
N LEU A 33 3.93 0.50 5.68
CA LEU A 33 2.84 -0.47 5.73
C LEU A 33 2.40 -0.74 4.29
N GLY A 34 3.18 -1.53 3.56
CA GLY A 34 3.03 -1.66 2.11
C GLY A 34 3.58 -0.46 1.32
N LYS A 35 3.12 -0.30 0.06
CA LYS A 35 3.72 0.65 -0.89
C LYS A 35 3.44 2.11 -0.52
N ASP A 36 2.17 2.45 -0.34
CA ASP A 36 1.70 3.84 -0.26
C ASP A 36 1.38 4.31 1.16
N LEU A 37 1.20 3.36 2.09
CA LEU A 37 0.93 3.67 3.49
C LEU A 37 2.21 3.73 4.32
N ARG A 38 2.19 4.66 5.27
CA ARG A 38 3.19 4.84 6.31
C ARG A 38 2.48 4.82 7.65
N VAL A 39 3.20 4.42 8.68
CA VAL A 39 2.73 4.50 10.06
C VAL A 39 3.55 5.57 10.76
N ARG A 40 2.90 6.37 11.61
CA ARG A 40 3.56 7.24 12.56
C ARG A 40 3.02 6.97 13.95
N VAL A 41 3.91 6.62 14.87
CA VAL A 41 3.60 6.31 16.26
C VAL A 41 4.23 7.34 17.18
N ARG A 42 3.48 7.81 18.17
CA ARG A 42 3.95 8.77 19.19
C ARG A 42 3.31 8.51 20.55
N PHE A 43 4.04 8.76 21.62
CA PHE A 43 3.42 8.93 22.92
C PHE A 43 2.74 10.31 22.98
N ILE A 44 1.53 10.37 23.54
CA ILE A 44 0.76 11.60 23.71
C ILE A 44 0.18 11.67 25.12
N THR A 45 -0.19 12.87 25.53
CA THR A 45 -0.99 13.11 26.73
C THR A 45 -2.47 13.18 26.38
N THR A 46 -3.35 12.66 27.23
CA THR A 46 -4.81 12.75 27.02
C THR A 46 -5.58 13.40 28.18
N GLY A 47 -4.89 13.81 29.25
CA GLY A 47 -5.51 14.47 30.41
C GLY A 47 -4.62 15.52 31.07
N TYR A 48 -3.39 15.16 31.44
CA TYR A 48 -2.41 16.07 32.04
C TYR A 48 -1.28 16.34 31.06
N ALA A 49 -0.87 17.60 30.92
CA ALA A 49 0.05 18.04 29.86
C ALA A 49 1.43 17.37 29.91
N ASP A 50 1.84 16.91 31.09
CA ASP A 50 3.11 16.26 31.40
C ASP A 50 3.01 14.74 31.59
N HIS A 51 1.81 14.15 31.49
CA HIS A 51 1.59 12.70 31.64
C HIS A 51 1.28 12.06 30.29
N TYR A 52 2.28 11.44 29.68
CA TYR A 52 2.15 10.71 28.43
C TYR A 52 1.61 9.31 28.71
N ASP A 53 0.29 9.18 28.61
CA ASP A 53 -0.50 8.03 29.04
C ASP A 53 -1.03 7.18 27.87
N SER A 54 -0.76 7.61 26.64
CA SER A 54 -1.35 7.00 25.45
C SER A 54 -0.37 6.92 24.29
N LEU A 55 -0.55 5.89 23.47
CA LEU A 55 0.17 5.71 22.21
C LEU A 55 -0.75 6.06 21.05
N LYS A 56 -0.41 7.12 20.31
CA LYS A 56 -1.11 7.54 19.09
C LYS A 56 -0.46 6.88 17.88
N ILE A 57 -1.23 6.07 17.17
CA ILE A 57 -0.85 5.43 15.90
C ILE A 57 -1.64 6.11 14.80
N THR A 58 -0.95 6.65 13.79
CA THR A 58 -1.58 7.27 12.62
C THR A 58 -1.12 6.54 11.37
N VAL A 59 -2.07 6.03 10.60
CA VAL A 59 -1.84 5.53 9.24
C VAL A 59 -1.90 6.72 8.30
N LEU A 60 -0.89 6.86 7.45
CA LEU A 60 -0.67 8.00 6.57
C LEU A 60 -0.54 7.49 5.13
N ASN A 61 -1.23 8.11 4.20
CA ASN A 61 -0.91 8.03 2.78
C ASN A 61 0.12 9.13 2.46
N ARG A 62 1.14 8.82 1.66
CA ARG A 62 2.20 9.79 1.30
C ARG A 62 1.65 11.04 0.61
N THR A 63 0.58 10.90 -0.17
CA THR A 63 0.00 11.97 -0.98
C THR A 63 -1.15 12.66 -0.26
N ASP A 64 -2.02 11.88 0.38
CA ASP A 64 -3.31 12.38 0.90
C ASP A 64 -3.31 12.66 2.41
N GLY A 65 -2.21 12.35 3.11
CA GLY A 65 -2.08 12.61 4.54
C GLY A 65 -2.71 11.52 5.40
N PRO A 66 -3.24 11.85 6.61
CA PRO A 66 -3.78 10.85 7.52
C PRO A 66 -4.98 10.10 6.94
N VAL A 67 -4.88 8.77 6.90
CA VAL A 67 -5.95 7.86 6.52
C VAL A 67 -6.81 7.54 7.73
N ASP A 68 -6.16 7.15 8.83
CA ASP A 68 -6.85 6.86 10.09
C ASP A 68 -5.92 7.09 11.29
N THR A 69 -6.50 7.15 12.49
CA THR A 69 -5.76 7.31 13.73
C THR A 69 -6.40 6.54 14.88
N LEU A 70 -5.59 5.70 15.53
CA LEU A 70 -5.92 5.03 16.78
C LEU A 70 -5.15 5.64 17.94
N VAL A 71 -5.81 5.78 19.09
CA VAL A 71 -5.19 6.14 20.36
C VAL A 71 -5.36 4.97 21.33
N LEU A 72 -4.25 4.34 21.69
CA LEU A 72 -4.20 3.26 22.67
C LEU A 72 -3.86 3.87 24.04
N LYS A 73 -4.82 3.90 24.96
CA LYS A 73 -4.55 4.28 26.35
C LYS A 73 -3.84 3.15 27.07
N LEU A 74 -2.72 3.45 27.72
CA LEU A 74 -1.93 2.44 28.43
C LEU A 74 -2.71 1.82 29.60
N LYS A 75 -3.51 2.61 30.30
CA LYS A 75 -4.39 2.11 31.37
C LYS A 75 -5.41 1.09 30.86
N ASP A 76 -6.00 1.35 29.70
CA ASP A 76 -7.05 0.50 29.15
C ASP A 76 -6.46 -0.82 28.64
N LEU A 77 -5.22 -0.78 28.15
CA LEU A 77 -4.51 -1.96 27.65
C LEU A 77 -3.86 -2.79 28.76
N LEU A 78 -3.20 -2.13 29.71
CA LEU A 78 -2.33 -2.79 30.70
C LEU A 78 -2.96 -2.88 32.10
N GLY A 79 -4.07 -2.17 32.33
CA GLY A 79 -4.67 -1.99 33.64
C GLY A 79 -3.86 -1.07 34.57
N LYS A 80 -4.32 -0.93 35.81
CA LYS A 80 -3.50 -0.35 36.88
C LYS A 80 -2.45 -1.36 37.32
N LYS A 81 -1.23 -0.90 37.58
CA LYS A 81 -0.08 -1.74 37.96
C LYS A 81 0.25 -1.57 39.43
N SER A 82 0.52 -2.69 40.10
CA SER A 82 0.92 -2.69 41.51
C SER A 82 2.35 -2.14 41.66
N VAL A 83 2.58 -1.35 42.70
CA VAL A 83 3.90 -0.80 43.06
C VAL A 83 4.27 -1.32 44.45
N PRO A 84 5.04 -2.43 44.53
CA PRO A 84 5.37 -3.07 45.80
C PRO A 84 6.05 -2.10 46.78
N GLY A 85 5.65 -2.15 48.05
CA GLY A 85 6.29 -1.38 49.12
C GLY A 85 5.97 0.12 49.13
N ASN A 86 5.09 0.62 48.26
CA ASN A 86 4.71 2.04 48.24
C ASN A 86 3.29 2.28 48.79
N PRO A 87 3.14 2.90 49.97
CA PRO A 87 1.83 3.12 50.61
C PRO A 87 0.93 4.12 49.86
N ASN A 88 1.47 4.91 48.93
CA ASN A 88 0.71 5.89 48.14
C ASN A 88 -0.03 5.25 46.95
N PHE A 89 0.36 4.05 46.52
CA PHE A 89 -0.22 3.36 45.35
C PHE A 89 -0.98 2.09 45.73
N ARG A 90 -1.83 2.16 46.76
CA ARG A 90 -2.61 1.01 47.26
C ARG A 90 -3.49 0.37 46.19
N GLU A 91 -4.04 1.18 45.28
CA GLU A 91 -4.86 0.72 44.15
C GLU A 91 -4.07 0.50 42.86
N GLY A 92 -2.74 0.60 42.92
CA GLY A 92 -1.86 0.63 41.77
C GLY A 92 -1.85 1.98 41.03
N VAL A 93 -0.96 2.07 40.04
CA VAL A 93 -0.73 3.27 39.21
C VAL A 93 -1.11 2.97 37.76
N SER A 94 -1.70 3.94 37.07
CA SER A 94 -1.89 3.82 35.62
C SER A 94 -0.56 4.08 34.92
N PRO A 95 -0.03 3.17 34.08
CA PRO A 95 1.26 3.37 33.42
C PRO A 95 1.27 4.64 32.56
N HIS A 96 2.27 5.48 32.76
CA HIS A 96 2.52 6.67 31.92
C HIS A 96 3.97 7.12 32.09
N ILE A 97 4.44 7.86 31.09
CA ILE A 97 5.71 8.59 31.17
C ILE A 97 5.39 9.97 31.74
N TRP A 98 6.15 10.41 32.73
CA TRP A 98 5.98 11.73 33.34
C TRP A 98 7.18 12.62 33.01
N ASP A 99 6.89 13.84 32.58
CA ASP A 99 7.86 14.92 32.50
C ASP A 99 7.93 15.69 33.83
N CYS A 100 8.87 15.32 34.70
CA CYS A 100 9.11 16.02 35.95
C CYS A 100 10.20 17.08 35.74
N TYR A 101 9.79 18.32 35.44
CA TYR A 101 10.68 19.47 35.24
C TYR A 101 11.77 19.26 34.17
N GLY A 102 11.42 18.65 33.05
CA GLY A 102 12.32 18.37 31.92
C GLY A 102 12.98 16.98 31.99
N LYS A 103 12.70 16.21 33.06
CA LYS A 103 13.19 14.83 33.21
C LYS A 103 12.05 13.86 32.90
N LEU A 104 12.14 13.22 31.74
CA LEU A 104 11.22 12.19 31.29
C LEU A 104 11.60 10.82 31.86
N GLU A 105 10.66 10.15 32.54
CA GLU A 105 10.81 8.77 32.98
C GLU A 105 9.45 8.08 33.18
N TRP A 106 9.46 6.75 33.23
CA TRP A 106 8.27 5.97 33.64
C TRP A 106 7.95 6.24 35.11
N TYR A 107 6.75 6.74 35.39
CA TYR A 107 6.36 7.12 36.75
C TYR A 107 5.89 5.92 37.56
N ALA A 108 6.58 5.67 38.69
CA ALA A 108 6.30 4.65 39.71
C ALA A 108 6.30 3.18 39.25
N TYR A 109 6.05 2.91 37.98
CA TYR A 109 6.05 1.59 37.37
C TYR A 109 6.70 1.65 36.00
N ARG A 110 7.76 0.84 35.81
CA ARG A 110 8.39 0.64 34.51
C ARG A 110 7.75 -0.58 33.82
N PRO A 111 7.23 -0.45 32.59
CA PRO A 111 6.70 -1.57 31.83
C PRO A 111 7.69 -2.72 31.72
N THR A 112 7.18 -3.94 31.80
CA THR A 112 7.92 -5.18 31.61
C THR A 112 7.87 -5.61 30.15
N ASP A 113 8.71 -6.58 29.76
CA ASP A 113 8.70 -7.14 28.40
C ASP A 113 7.30 -7.65 27.99
N ALA A 114 6.53 -8.20 28.94
CA ALA A 114 5.15 -8.64 28.70
C ALA A 114 4.19 -7.48 28.42
N ASP A 115 4.38 -6.32 29.08
CA ASP A 115 3.59 -5.12 28.81
C ASP A 115 3.92 -4.54 27.43
N TYR A 116 5.21 -4.49 27.08
CA TYR A 116 5.64 -4.07 25.75
C TYR A 116 5.06 -5.00 24.68
N GLU A 117 5.03 -6.32 24.91
CA GLU A 117 4.42 -7.24 23.95
C GLU A 117 2.90 -7.03 23.81
N MET A 118 2.17 -6.74 24.89
CA MET A 118 0.75 -6.37 24.80
C MET A 118 0.54 -5.11 23.95
N ILE A 119 1.40 -4.09 24.11
CA ILE A 119 1.37 -2.86 23.29
C ILE A 119 1.65 -3.20 21.81
N ARG A 120 2.69 -3.98 21.53
CA ARG A 120 3.02 -4.40 20.16
C ARG A 120 1.88 -5.18 19.53
N GLN A 121 1.29 -6.12 20.26
CA GLN A 121 0.19 -6.94 19.76
C GLN A 121 -1.05 -6.10 19.42
N ALA A 122 -1.44 -5.18 20.31
CA ALA A 122 -2.58 -4.29 20.05
C ALA A 122 -2.33 -3.38 18.83
N ALA A 123 -1.11 -2.82 18.72
CA ALA A 123 -0.72 -2.03 17.56
C ALA A 123 -0.74 -2.85 16.26
N ARG A 124 -0.17 -4.06 16.28
CA ARG A 124 -0.13 -4.97 15.13
C ARG A 124 -1.53 -5.35 14.67
N GLN A 125 -2.41 -5.77 15.57
CA GLN A 125 -3.79 -6.15 15.24
C GLN A 125 -4.55 -5.03 14.53
N TYR A 126 -4.36 -3.79 14.96
CA TYR A 126 -4.95 -2.63 14.29
C TYR A 126 -4.33 -2.38 12.90
N LEU A 127 -3.00 -2.38 12.81
CA LEU A 127 -2.29 -2.12 11.55
C LEU A 127 -2.50 -3.23 10.50
N ASP A 128 -2.73 -4.46 10.92
CA ASP A 128 -3.03 -5.60 10.03
C ASP A 128 -4.31 -5.37 9.22
N MET A 129 -5.25 -4.55 9.68
CA MET A 129 -6.45 -4.17 8.91
C MET A 129 -6.11 -3.34 7.66
N PHE A 130 -4.95 -2.69 7.67
CA PHE A 130 -4.44 -1.86 6.57
C PHE A 130 -3.32 -2.56 5.79
N ARG A 131 -2.87 -3.74 6.25
CA ARG A 131 -1.98 -4.59 5.44
C ARG A 131 -2.80 -5.16 4.30
N ASP A 132 -2.49 -4.70 3.10
CA ASP A 132 -3.16 -5.20 1.91
C ASP A 132 -2.68 -6.63 1.62
N ARG A 133 -3.49 -7.64 1.96
CA ARG A 133 -3.18 -9.08 1.77
C ARG A 133 -2.86 -9.44 0.33
N GLN A 134 -3.29 -8.63 -0.65
CA GLN A 134 -2.96 -8.85 -2.05
C GLN A 134 -1.52 -8.42 -2.40
N GLN A 135 -0.90 -7.56 -1.59
CA GLN A 135 0.35 -6.88 -1.92
C GLN A 135 1.61 -7.53 -1.31
N GLU A 136 1.46 -8.41 -0.31
CA GLU A 136 2.56 -9.27 0.17
C GLU A 136 2.97 -10.32 -0.88
N ARG A 137 2.09 -10.66 -1.84
CA ARG A 137 2.45 -11.54 -2.98
C ARG A 137 3.38 -10.87 -4.00
N THR A 138 3.53 -9.54 -3.93
CA THR A 138 4.12 -8.72 -5.00
C THR A 138 5.62 -8.48 -4.83
N GLN A 139 6.21 -8.82 -3.67
CA GLN A 139 7.59 -8.42 -3.33
C GLN A 139 8.61 -9.58 -3.36
N ASP A 140 8.18 -10.84 -3.36
CA ASP A 140 9.10 -11.99 -3.20
C ASP A 140 8.85 -13.14 -4.21
N GLY A 141 8.06 -12.88 -5.26
CA GLY A 141 7.72 -13.89 -6.27
C GLY A 141 7.56 -13.33 -7.69
N PRO A 142 7.46 -14.20 -8.71
CA PRO A 142 7.24 -13.83 -10.10
C PRO A 142 6.05 -12.87 -10.27
N LYS A 143 6.24 -11.78 -11.00
CA LYS A 143 5.17 -10.82 -11.29
C LYS A 143 4.24 -11.39 -12.37
N LEU A 144 2.94 -11.14 -12.24
CA LEU A 144 2.00 -11.28 -13.35
C LEU A 144 2.15 -10.08 -14.28
N VAL A 145 2.62 -10.33 -15.50
CA VAL A 145 2.84 -9.31 -16.52
C VAL A 145 1.81 -9.48 -17.63
N TYR A 146 0.92 -8.49 -17.78
CA TYR A 146 -0.06 -8.47 -18.86
C TYR A 146 0.63 -8.05 -20.17
N ILE A 147 0.44 -8.80 -21.24
CA ILE A 147 1.00 -8.48 -22.56
C ILE A 147 -0.11 -7.95 -23.47
N CYS A 148 -0.04 -6.64 -23.71
CA CYS A 148 -0.87 -5.91 -24.63
C CYS A 148 -0.16 -5.82 -25.98
N ALA A 149 -0.62 -6.58 -26.98
CA ALA A 149 -0.01 -6.65 -28.30
C ALA A 149 -1.10 -6.68 -29.40
N PRO A 150 -0.82 -6.20 -30.61
CA PRO A 150 -1.76 -6.26 -31.72
C PRO A 150 -2.07 -7.71 -32.09
N LEU A 151 -3.35 -8.01 -32.33
CA LEU A 151 -3.81 -9.30 -32.88
C LEU A 151 -4.34 -9.18 -34.31
N ARG A 152 -5.10 -8.12 -34.62
CA ARG A 152 -5.77 -7.94 -35.91
C ARG A 152 -4.79 -7.61 -37.05
N GLY A 153 -5.18 -7.90 -38.29
CA GLY A 153 -4.34 -7.75 -39.47
C GLY A 153 -3.68 -9.06 -39.85
N ASN A 154 -2.34 -9.12 -39.87
CA ASN A 154 -1.62 -10.37 -40.10
C ASN A 154 -1.60 -11.21 -38.82
N VAL A 155 -2.69 -11.95 -38.60
CA VAL A 155 -2.95 -12.71 -37.37
C VAL A 155 -1.83 -13.71 -37.07
N GLU A 156 -1.32 -14.44 -38.07
CA GLU A 156 -0.24 -15.41 -37.88
C GLU A 156 1.03 -14.75 -37.36
N LYS A 157 1.46 -13.65 -38.00
CA LYS A 157 2.64 -12.89 -37.57
C LYS A 157 2.45 -12.29 -36.18
N ASN A 158 1.24 -11.82 -35.88
CA ASN A 158 0.91 -11.21 -34.60
C ASN A 158 0.86 -12.23 -33.45
N ILE A 159 0.34 -13.44 -33.71
CA ILE A 159 0.37 -14.54 -32.75
C ILE A 159 1.82 -14.91 -32.42
N GLU A 160 2.67 -15.04 -33.43
CA GLU A 160 4.09 -15.37 -33.20
C GLU A 160 4.81 -14.27 -32.44
N PHE A 161 4.53 -13.01 -32.77
CA PHE A 161 5.04 -11.86 -32.03
C PHE A 161 4.60 -11.88 -30.54
N ALA A 162 3.32 -12.13 -30.28
CA ALA A 162 2.82 -12.24 -28.91
C ALA A 162 3.46 -13.40 -28.13
N ARG A 163 3.70 -14.55 -28.80
CA ARG A 163 4.43 -15.68 -28.19
C ARG A 163 5.87 -15.32 -27.84
N GLN A 164 6.58 -14.64 -28.73
CA GLN A 164 7.93 -14.18 -28.46
C GLN A 164 7.96 -13.28 -27.21
N LYS A 165 7.04 -12.32 -27.12
CA LYS A 165 6.96 -11.43 -25.94
C LYS A 165 6.57 -12.15 -24.65
N ALA A 166 5.70 -13.15 -24.73
CA ALA A 166 5.40 -14.03 -23.60
C ALA A 166 6.65 -14.79 -23.13
N GLN A 167 7.45 -15.29 -24.08
CA GLN A 167 8.68 -16.02 -23.79
C GLN A 167 9.75 -15.12 -23.15
N GLU A 168 9.89 -13.88 -23.59
CA GLU A 168 10.81 -12.90 -22.97
C GLU A 168 10.46 -12.66 -21.49
N VAL A 169 9.18 -12.44 -21.18
CA VAL A 169 8.70 -12.29 -19.79
C VAL A 169 8.95 -13.55 -18.97
N PHE A 170 8.66 -14.72 -19.53
CA PHE A 170 8.90 -15.99 -18.85
C PHE A 170 10.39 -16.22 -18.54
N GLN A 171 11.28 -15.90 -19.48
CA GLN A 171 12.73 -16.01 -19.31
C GLN A 171 13.28 -15.03 -18.28
N ALA A 172 12.62 -13.88 -18.09
CA ALA A 172 12.95 -12.92 -17.03
C ALA A 172 12.54 -13.41 -15.63
N GLY A 173 11.83 -14.55 -15.53
CA GLY A 173 11.37 -15.12 -14.25
C GLY A 173 9.98 -14.66 -13.82
N ASP A 174 9.26 -13.93 -14.68
CA ASP A 174 7.90 -13.45 -14.45
C ASP A 174 6.85 -14.32 -15.17
N ILE A 175 5.57 -14.11 -14.85
CA ILE A 175 4.44 -14.89 -15.37
C ILE A 175 3.74 -14.09 -16.49
N PRO A 176 3.84 -14.50 -17.77
CA PRO A 176 3.18 -13.82 -18.87
C PRO A 176 1.67 -14.12 -18.91
N VAL A 177 0.86 -13.06 -18.99
CA VAL A 177 -0.59 -13.14 -19.24
C VAL A 177 -0.88 -12.56 -20.62
N CYS A 178 -1.24 -13.40 -21.58
CA CYS A 178 -1.47 -13.03 -22.99
C CYS A 178 -2.89 -13.36 -23.44
N PRO A 179 -3.87 -12.46 -23.26
CA PRO A 179 -5.25 -12.71 -23.66
C PRO A 179 -5.41 -13.08 -25.13
N HIS A 180 -4.61 -12.49 -26.01
CA HIS A 180 -4.61 -12.79 -27.44
C HIS A 180 -4.07 -14.19 -27.80
N LEU A 181 -3.42 -14.89 -26.87
CA LEU A 181 -3.07 -16.32 -27.03
C LEU A 181 -4.06 -17.23 -26.29
N MET A 182 -4.76 -16.71 -25.29
CA MET A 182 -5.66 -17.47 -24.41
C MET A 182 -7.10 -17.53 -24.92
N PHE A 183 -7.64 -16.41 -25.40
CA PHE A 183 -9.05 -16.27 -25.74
C PHE A 183 -9.41 -16.68 -27.17
N PRO A 184 -8.62 -16.37 -28.22
CA PRO A 184 -9.00 -16.77 -29.59
C PRO A 184 -9.26 -18.28 -29.81
N PRO A 185 -8.57 -19.21 -29.12
CA PRO A 185 -8.91 -20.63 -29.22
C PRO A 185 -10.28 -21.03 -28.65
N ILE A 186 -10.92 -20.17 -27.85
CA ILE A 186 -12.18 -20.48 -27.13
C ILE A 186 -13.30 -19.45 -27.38
N ALA A 187 -13.00 -18.30 -27.98
CA ALA A 187 -13.92 -17.21 -28.25
C ALA A 187 -13.61 -16.61 -29.62
N ASP A 188 -14.60 -16.59 -30.51
CA ASP A 188 -14.50 -16.09 -31.87
C ASP A 188 -14.40 -14.55 -31.87
N PRO A 189 -13.27 -13.96 -32.31
CA PRO A 189 -13.10 -12.52 -32.39
C PRO A 189 -14.00 -11.83 -33.43
N GLU A 190 -14.58 -12.57 -34.39
CA GLU A 190 -15.52 -12.04 -35.38
C GLU A 190 -16.96 -11.99 -34.85
N ASN A 191 -17.26 -12.70 -33.75
CA ASN A 191 -18.53 -12.62 -33.06
C ASN A 191 -18.53 -11.44 -32.07
N PRO A 192 -19.34 -10.38 -32.26
CA PRO A 192 -19.29 -9.18 -31.43
C PRO A 192 -19.52 -9.41 -29.93
N GLN A 193 -20.36 -10.39 -29.56
CA GLN A 193 -20.65 -10.70 -28.16
C GLN A 193 -19.47 -11.42 -27.50
N GLN A 194 -18.86 -12.38 -28.19
CA GLN A 194 -17.70 -13.11 -27.67
C GLN A 194 -16.45 -12.23 -27.63
N ASP A 195 -16.24 -11.41 -28.66
CA ASP A 195 -15.16 -10.42 -28.74
C ASP A 195 -15.29 -9.37 -27.61
N GLN A 196 -16.51 -8.91 -27.30
CA GLN A 196 -16.73 -8.03 -26.15
C GLN A 196 -16.46 -8.73 -24.81
N ALA A 197 -16.96 -9.96 -24.63
CA ALA A 197 -16.71 -10.72 -23.41
C ALA A 197 -15.21 -10.98 -23.18
N ALA A 198 -14.46 -11.30 -24.25
CA ALA A 198 -13.01 -11.48 -24.18
C ALA A 198 -12.28 -10.20 -23.78
N ARG A 199 -12.71 -9.02 -24.29
CA ARG A 199 -12.17 -7.72 -23.85
C ARG A 199 -12.45 -7.44 -22.38
N ASP A 200 -13.67 -7.68 -21.92
CA ASP A 200 -14.05 -7.44 -20.53
C ASP A 200 -13.26 -8.36 -19.57
N MET A 201 -13.07 -9.64 -19.96
CA MET A 201 -12.19 -10.56 -19.24
C MET A 201 -10.72 -10.09 -19.27
N GLY A 202 -10.25 -9.55 -20.39
CA GLY A 202 -8.92 -8.95 -20.51
C GLY A 202 -8.70 -7.81 -19.51
N LEU A 203 -9.65 -6.86 -19.41
CA LEU A 203 -9.58 -5.78 -18.43
C LEU A 203 -9.57 -6.31 -16.97
N ARG A 204 -10.32 -7.38 -16.69
CA ARG A 204 -10.29 -8.02 -15.37
C ARG A 204 -8.95 -8.71 -15.08
N LEU A 205 -8.29 -9.25 -16.09
CA LEU A 205 -6.92 -9.79 -15.95
C LEU A 205 -5.91 -8.69 -15.66
N VAL A 206 -6.03 -7.52 -16.31
CA VAL A 206 -5.17 -6.34 -16.04
C VAL A 206 -5.19 -5.99 -14.56
N GLU A 207 -6.35 -5.98 -13.91
CA GLU A 207 -6.49 -5.68 -12.47
C GLU A 207 -5.71 -6.62 -11.55
N SER A 208 -5.37 -7.83 -12.02
CA SER A 208 -4.59 -8.82 -11.25
C SER A 208 -3.09 -8.76 -11.56
N CYS A 209 -2.69 -8.01 -12.57
CA CYS A 209 -1.31 -7.89 -13.03
C CYS A 209 -0.56 -6.77 -12.30
N GLN A 210 0.75 -6.95 -12.18
CA GLN A 210 1.66 -5.98 -11.55
C GLN A 210 2.22 -5.00 -12.58
N GLU A 211 2.38 -5.45 -13.81
CA GLU A 211 2.91 -4.68 -14.92
C GLU A 211 2.09 -4.97 -16.18
N VAL A 212 1.99 -3.97 -17.05
CA VAL A 212 1.43 -4.10 -18.40
C VAL A 212 2.52 -3.76 -19.40
N HIS A 213 2.91 -4.73 -20.21
CA HIS A 213 3.85 -4.54 -21.31
C HIS A 213 3.07 -4.34 -22.60
N VAL A 214 3.20 -3.16 -23.20
CA VAL A 214 2.52 -2.78 -24.44
C VAL A 214 3.53 -2.83 -25.58
N TYR A 215 3.15 -3.50 -26.66
CA TYR A 215 4.01 -3.67 -27.82
C TYR A 215 3.31 -3.28 -29.12
N GLY A 216 4.10 -2.85 -30.11
CA GLY A 216 3.64 -2.56 -31.45
C GLY A 216 3.65 -1.07 -31.80
N ALA A 217 3.81 -0.78 -33.10
CA ALA A 217 3.95 0.58 -33.61
C ALA A 217 2.65 1.40 -33.52
N GLU A 218 1.50 0.75 -33.71
CA GLU A 218 0.18 1.36 -33.64
C GLU A 218 -0.69 0.62 -32.62
N TRP A 219 -1.36 1.37 -31.74
CA TRP A 219 -2.23 0.80 -30.72
C TRP A 219 -3.70 0.93 -31.10
N THR A 220 -4.39 -0.21 -31.06
CA THR A 220 -5.82 -0.28 -31.36
C THR A 220 -6.66 0.33 -30.24
N ALA A 221 -7.94 0.59 -30.51
CA ALA A 221 -8.87 1.07 -29.48
C ALA A 221 -8.98 0.12 -28.27
N GLY A 222 -8.84 -1.20 -28.48
CA GLY A 222 -8.81 -2.20 -27.40
C GLY A 222 -7.55 -2.06 -26.54
N MET A 223 -6.39 -1.96 -27.17
CA MET A 223 -5.11 -1.74 -26.46
C MET A 223 -5.15 -0.44 -25.66
N TRP A 224 -5.67 0.64 -26.23
CA TRP A 224 -5.86 1.91 -25.51
C TRP A 224 -6.83 1.81 -24.34
N ALA A 225 -7.80 0.90 -24.36
CA ALA A 225 -8.67 0.65 -23.22
C ALA A 225 -7.89 -0.05 -22.09
N GLU A 226 -7.09 -1.06 -22.42
CA GLU A 226 -6.23 -1.77 -21.46
C GLU A 226 -5.20 -0.84 -20.82
N ILE A 227 -4.53 0.00 -21.62
CA ILE A 227 -3.54 0.98 -21.15
C ILE A 227 -4.16 1.97 -20.17
N ARG A 228 -5.32 2.54 -20.54
CA ARG A 228 -6.00 3.51 -19.67
C ARG A 228 -6.47 2.87 -18.37
N HIS A 229 -7.02 1.66 -18.45
CA HIS A 229 -7.45 0.91 -17.26
C HIS A 229 -6.27 0.64 -16.32
N ALA A 230 -5.12 0.24 -16.85
CA ALA A 230 -3.90 0.05 -16.07
C ALA A 230 -3.41 1.37 -15.42
N MET A 231 -3.41 2.47 -16.17
CA MET A 231 -3.02 3.79 -15.66
C MET A 231 -3.95 4.30 -14.56
N ASP A 232 -5.26 4.13 -14.72
CA ASP A 232 -6.28 4.53 -13.73
C ASP A 232 -6.12 3.75 -12.41
N LEU A 233 -5.61 2.51 -12.48
CA LEU A 233 -5.32 1.65 -11.32
C LEU A 233 -3.89 1.85 -10.75
N GLY A 234 -3.08 2.72 -11.36
CA GLY A 234 -1.69 2.93 -10.95
C GLY A 234 -0.75 1.75 -11.21
N ILE A 235 -1.12 0.85 -12.13
CA ILE A 235 -0.30 -0.28 -12.59
C ILE A 235 0.80 0.24 -13.52
N GLU A 236 2.01 -0.30 -13.41
CA GLU A 236 3.14 0.13 -14.23
C GLU A 236 2.95 -0.30 -15.69
N VAL A 237 2.93 0.67 -16.60
CA VAL A 237 2.84 0.42 -18.06
C VAL A 237 4.22 0.63 -18.68
N LYS A 238 4.77 -0.42 -19.29
CA LYS A 238 6.04 -0.39 -20.03
C LYS A 238 5.78 -0.55 -21.51
N THR A 239 6.46 0.23 -22.34
CA THR A 239 6.27 0.21 -23.79
C THR A 239 7.59 0.11 -24.52
N ASP A 240 7.57 -0.48 -25.71
CA ASP A 240 8.72 -0.54 -26.63
C ASP A 240 8.95 0.77 -27.40
N GLN A 241 8.07 1.76 -27.24
CA GLN A 241 8.19 3.09 -27.83
C GLN A 241 8.94 4.07 -26.90
N GLU A 242 9.90 4.82 -27.43
CA GLU A 242 10.72 5.79 -26.67
C GLU A 242 9.95 7.05 -26.19
N THR A 243 8.69 7.24 -26.60
CA THR A 243 7.95 8.50 -26.36
C THR A 243 6.50 8.28 -25.91
N ILE A 244 6.28 8.00 -24.62
CA ILE A 244 5.01 8.41 -23.98
C ILE A 244 5.25 9.77 -23.32
N GLY A 245 5.19 10.81 -24.15
CA GLY A 245 4.98 12.16 -23.65
C GLY A 245 3.63 12.22 -22.94
N ARG A 246 3.64 12.59 -21.66
CA ARG A 246 2.46 12.95 -20.87
C ARG A 246 1.54 13.88 -21.69
N ASN A 247 0.40 13.38 -22.16
CA ASN A 247 -0.91 14.04 -22.12
C ASN A 247 -1.95 13.28 -22.98
N PRO A 248 -3.15 12.99 -22.45
CA PRO A 248 -4.26 12.56 -23.29
C PRO A 248 -4.72 13.72 -24.22
N PRO A 249 -5.16 13.43 -25.45
CA PRO A 249 -5.72 14.46 -26.32
C PRO A 249 -7.01 15.03 -25.70
N ARG A 250 -7.02 16.35 -25.47
CA ARG A 250 -8.22 17.11 -25.07
C ARG A 250 -9.37 16.81 -26.04
N ARG A 251 -10.44 16.20 -25.54
CA ARG A 251 -11.75 16.23 -26.20
C ARG A 251 -12.16 17.70 -26.37
N GLN A 252 -12.18 18.19 -27.61
CA GLN A 252 -12.81 19.47 -27.92
C GLN A 252 -14.32 19.33 -27.71
N ALA A 253 -14.88 20.13 -26.80
CA ALA A 253 -16.32 20.22 -26.60
C ALA A 253 -16.97 20.86 -27.86
N PRO A 254 -18.16 20.40 -28.29
CA PRO A 254 -18.84 20.97 -29.44
C PRO A 254 -19.29 22.42 -29.12
N GLN A 255 -18.93 23.34 -30.02
CA GLN A 255 -19.39 24.74 -29.96
C GLN A 255 -20.92 24.78 -30.04
N LYS A 256 -21.57 25.33 -29.00
CA LYS A 256 -22.98 25.72 -29.04
C LYS A 256 -23.17 26.78 -30.14
N GLY A 257 -24.07 26.49 -31.06
CA GLY A 257 -24.48 27.39 -32.14
C GLY A 257 -24.94 28.74 -31.62
N ARG A 258 -24.50 29.79 -32.32
CA ARG A 258 -25.00 31.17 -32.17
C ARG A 258 -26.48 31.19 -32.53
N GLY A 259 -27.31 31.60 -31.57
CA GLY A 259 -28.70 31.97 -31.86
C GLY A 259 -28.71 33.21 -32.75
N VAL A 260 -29.40 33.10 -33.88
CA VAL A 260 -29.78 34.21 -34.75
C VAL A 260 -31.02 34.86 -34.13
N ARG A 261 -30.95 36.16 -33.86
CA ARG A 261 -32.11 37.05 -33.75
C ARG A 261 -32.30 37.73 -35.10
#